data_AF-A0A7C4M9P8-F1
#
_entry.id   AF-A0A7C4M9P8-F1
#
_cell.length_a   1.000
_cell.length_b   1.000
_cell.length_c   1.000
_cell.angle_alpha   90.00
_cell.angle_beta   90.00
_cell.angle_gamma   90.00
#
_symmetry.space_group_name_H-M   'P 1'
#
loop_
_entity.id
_entity.type
_entity.pdbx_description
1 polymer ?
#
loop_
_entity_poly.entity_id
_entity_poly.type
_entity_poly.pdbx_seq_one_letter_code
_entity_poly.pdbx_strand_id
1 'polypeptide(L)'
;MSKSSDKEMRSSAFDDLEIMYEDEDIIVMRAPDDETLIKMIIKRISETGKPISWRELRSYFSGLAGEDRLRKILIKLIEEDKIIEMPDGTLGLPGMERNYIPKSDVKRVRPLVPRKFRERWGTAASRYRKLGIIKGVTEETEEE
;
A
#
# COMPACT_ATOMS: atom_id res chain seq x y z
N MET A 1 19.44 18.16 4.64
CA MET A 1 18.60 17.89 5.82
C MET A 1 17.83 16.56 5.74
N SER A 2 18.09 15.68 4.75
CA SER A 2 17.23 14.52 4.47
C SER A 2 17.60 13.19 5.17
N LYS A 3 18.74 13.10 5.87
CA LYS A 3 19.24 11.82 6.40
C LYS A 3 18.60 11.36 7.73
N SER A 4 18.03 12.28 8.52
CA SER A 4 17.49 11.94 9.83
C SER A 4 16.11 11.26 9.74
N SER A 5 15.25 11.70 8.80
CA SER A 5 13.89 11.16 8.64
C SER A 5 13.87 9.72 8.10
N ASP A 6 14.83 9.35 7.24
CA ASP A 6 14.95 7.98 6.72
C ASP A 6 15.37 6.95 7.80
N LYS A 7 16.10 7.39 8.85
CA LYS A 7 16.58 6.50 9.91
C LYS A 7 15.46 6.17 10.91
N GLU A 8 14.66 7.16 11.30
CA GLU A 8 13.49 6.95 12.17
C GLU A 8 12.39 6.14 11.48
N MET A 9 12.14 6.38 10.19
CA MET A 9 11.08 5.66 9.44
C MET A 9 11.42 4.19 9.19
N ARG A 10 12.71 3.83 9.22
CA ARG A 10 13.16 2.43 9.21
C ARG A 10 12.86 1.75 10.53
N SER A 11 13.08 2.42 11.67
CA SER A 11 12.94 1.84 13.02
C SER A 11 11.59 1.16 13.23
N SER A 12 10.48 1.84 12.92
CA SER A 12 9.13 1.32 13.20
C SER A 12 8.76 0.05 12.42
N ALA A 13 9.44 -0.22 11.30
CA ALA A 13 9.18 -1.40 10.50
C ALA A 13 9.77 -2.68 11.12
N PHE A 14 10.77 -2.53 11.98
CA PHE A 14 11.49 -3.66 12.58
C PHE A 14 11.06 -3.95 14.01
N ASP A 15 10.28 -3.07 14.66
CA ASP A 15 9.81 -3.22 16.05
C ASP A 15 9.03 -4.53 16.29
N ASP A 16 8.41 -5.08 15.25
CA ASP A 16 7.62 -6.32 15.31
C ASP A 16 8.46 -7.60 15.04
N LEU A 17 9.80 -7.52 14.93
CA LEU A 17 10.67 -8.65 14.55
C LEU A 17 11.57 -9.14 15.68
N GLU A 18 11.78 -10.46 15.71
CA GLU A 18 12.69 -11.12 16.66
C GLU A 18 14.15 -10.83 16.30
N ILE A 19 14.86 -10.17 17.23
CA ILE A 19 16.30 -9.90 17.14
C ILE A 19 17.05 -11.18 17.53
N MET A 20 17.83 -11.71 16.60
CA MET A 20 18.64 -12.91 16.81
C MET A 20 20.04 -12.59 17.34
N TYR A 21 20.57 -11.42 16.99
CA TYR A 21 21.89 -10.96 17.40
C TYR A 21 21.97 -9.44 17.31
N GLU A 22 22.61 -8.81 18.29
CA GLU A 22 22.86 -7.37 18.35
C GLU A 22 24.31 -7.14 18.81
N ASP A 23 25.04 -6.33 18.04
CA ASP A 23 26.40 -5.86 18.32
C ASP A 23 26.49 -4.35 18.03
N GLU A 24 27.61 -3.69 18.30
CA GLU A 24 27.79 -2.23 18.22
C GLU A 24 27.39 -1.63 16.86
N ASP A 25 27.53 -2.41 15.77
CA ASP A 25 27.28 -1.97 14.38
C ASP A 25 26.23 -2.80 13.62
N ILE A 26 25.77 -3.94 14.16
CA ILE A 26 24.95 -4.92 13.40
C ILE A 26 23.81 -5.46 14.25
N ILE A 27 22.58 -5.36 13.72
CA ILE A 27 21.41 -6.06 14.24
C ILE A 27 20.99 -7.12 13.21
N VAL A 28 20.97 -8.38 13.61
CA VAL A 28 20.46 -9.51 12.82
C VAL A 28 19.06 -9.83 13.29
N MET A 29 18.10 -9.74 12.38
CA MET A 29 16.71 -10.05 12.65
C MET A 29 16.26 -11.22 11.79
N ARG A 30 15.32 -12.01 12.32
CA ARG A 30 14.65 -13.02 11.50
C ARG A 30 13.73 -12.31 10.51
N ALA A 31 13.87 -12.63 9.22
CA ALA A 31 12.95 -12.11 8.22
C ALA A 31 11.50 -12.54 8.55
N PRO A 32 10.49 -11.66 8.39
CA PRO A 32 9.11 -11.99 8.68
C PRO A 32 8.63 -13.17 7.84
N ASP A 33 7.78 -14.02 8.41
CA ASP A 33 6.98 -14.98 7.63
C ASP A 33 5.86 -14.26 6.86
N ASP A 34 5.11 -15.00 6.04
CA ASP A 34 4.08 -14.39 5.17
C ASP A 34 2.93 -13.79 6.00
N GLU A 35 2.57 -14.42 7.13
CA GLU A 35 1.50 -13.95 7.99
C GLU A 35 1.87 -12.64 8.69
N THR A 36 3.09 -12.55 9.19
CA THR A 36 3.65 -11.34 9.80
C THR A 36 3.75 -10.23 8.76
N LEU A 37 4.27 -10.54 7.57
CA LEU A 37 4.38 -9.57 6.48
C LEU A 37 3.00 -9.04 6.03
N ILE A 38 1.97 -9.90 5.98
CA ILE A 38 0.58 -9.47 5.74
C ILE A 38 0.12 -8.44 6.79
N LYS A 39 0.31 -8.74 8.07
CA LYS A 39 -0.09 -7.84 9.17
C LYS A 39 0.64 -6.50 9.06
N MET A 40 1.94 -6.52 8.80
CA MET A 40 2.75 -5.32 8.66
C MET A 40 2.31 -4.47 7.46
N ILE A 41 1.96 -5.07 6.32
CA ILE A 41 1.46 -4.33 5.15
C ILE A 41 0.15 -3.61 5.49
N ILE A 42 -0.82 -4.33 6.08
CA ILE A 42 -2.12 -3.75 6.44
C ILE A 42 -1.94 -2.63 7.47
N LYS A 43 -1.14 -2.88 8.52
CA LYS A 43 -0.78 -1.88 9.55
C LYS A 43 -0.18 -0.64 8.90
N ARG A 44 0.80 -0.82 8.00
CA ARG A 44 1.47 0.29 7.33
C ARG A 44 0.51 1.12 6.47
N ILE A 45 -0.38 0.49 5.70
CA ILE A 45 -1.37 1.23 4.91
C ILE A 45 -2.32 2.00 5.86
N SER A 46 -2.81 1.34 6.91
CA SER A 46 -3.68 1.94 7.92
C SER A 46 -3.06 3.19 8.56
N GLU A 47 -1.82 3.10 9.04
CA GLU A 47 -1.09 4.18 9.71
C GLU A 47 -0.89 5.41 8.82
N THR A 48 -0.76 5.23 7.50
CA THR A 48 -0.64 6.38 6.60
C THR A 48 -1.93 7.17 6.43
N GLY A 49 -3.09 6.59 6.80
CA GLY A 49 -4.41 7.20 6.67
C GLY A 49 -4.86 7.46 5.23
N LYS A 50 -4.09 7.01 4.22
CA LYS A 50 -4.36 7.24 2.80
C LYS A 50 -3.77 6.12 1.94
N PRO A 51 -4.27 5.92 0.70
CA PRO A 51 -3.66 4.99 -0.24
C PRO A 51 -2.17 5.29 -0.48
N ILE A 52 -1.36 4.24 -0.44
CA ILE A 52 0.10 4.30 -0.54
C ILE A 52 0.57 3.79 -1.90
N SER A 53 1.64 4.36 -2.46
CA SER A 53 2.17 3.88 -3.73
C SER A 53 3.00 2.59 -3.57
N TRP A 54 3.11 1.80 -4.64
CA TRP A 54 4.05 0.67 -4.71
C TRP A 54 5.48 1.06 -4.33
N ARG A 55 5.92 2.25 -4.77
CA ARG A 55 7.28 2.75 -4.48
C ARG A 55 7.49 2.94 -2.97
N GLU A 56 6.50 3.53 -2.29
CA GLU A 56 6.57 3.76 -0.84
C GLU A 56 6.53 2.44 -0.06
N LEU A 57 5.65 1.49 -0.44
CA LEU A 57 5.63 0.16 0.16
C LEU A 57 6.96 -0.58 -0.05
N ARG A 58 7.46 -0.62 -1.30
CA ARG A 58 8.75 -1.27 -1.61
C ARG A 58 9.89 -0.66 -0.81
N SER A 59 9.90 0.67 -0.65
CA SER A 59 10.93 1.36 0.14
C SER A 59 10.84 0.98 1.62
N TYR A 60 9.63 0.96 2.18
CA TYR A 60 9.40 0.63 3.59
C TYR A 60 9.79 -0.82 3.92
N PHE A 61 9.43 -1.76 3.05
CA PHE A 61 9.74 -3.19 3.23
C PHE A 61 11.10 -3.60 2.66
N SER A 62 11.92 -2.65 2.21
CA SER A 62 13.27 -2.96 1.73
C SER A 62 14.12 -3.50 2.88
N GLY A 63 14.73 -4.67 2.67
CA GLY A 63 15.47 -5.40 3.71
C GLY A 63 14.62 -6.33 4.57
N LEU A 64 13.29 -6.19 4.55
CA LEU A 64 12.35 -7.10 5.23
C LEU A 64 11.83 -8.20 4.31
N ALA A 65 11.50 -7.82 3.08
CA ALA A 65 10.95 -8.72 2.08
C ALA A 65 11.47 -8.39 0.69
N GLY A 66 11.73 -9.43 -0.11
CA GLY A 66 11.97 -9.27 -1.53
C GLY A 66 10.72 -8.77 -2.25
N GLU A 67 10.91 -8.01 -3.34
CA GLU A 67 9.81 -7.44 -4.13
C GLU A 67 8.84 -8.48 -4.67
N ASP A 68 9.34 -9.64 -5.08
CA ASP A 68 8.49 -10.71 -5.62
C ASP A 68 7.54 -11.26 -4.54
N ARG A 69 8.06 -11.41 -3.32
CA ARG A 69 7.28 -11.84 -2.16
C ARG A 69 6.25 -10.80 -1.77
N LEU A 70 6.64 -9.53 -1.70
CA LEU A 70 5.72 -8.41 -1.45
C LEU A 70 4.60 -8.38 -2.51
N ARG A 71 4.95 -8.55 -3.79
CA ARG A 71 3.98 -8.61 -4.90
C ARG A 71 3.01 -9.77 -4.74
N LYS A 72 3.50 -10.98 -4.44
CA LYS A 72 2.66 -12.17 -4.22
C LYS A 72 1.65 -11.95 -3.10
N ILE A 73 2.08 -11.38 -1.98
CA ILE A 73 1.20 -11.07 -0.85
C ILE A 73 0.18 -9.99 -1.22
N LEU A 74 0.59 -8.92 -1.89
CA LEU A 74 -0.35 -7.88 -2.34
C LEU A 74 -1.40 -8.45 -3.29
N ILE A 75 -1.01 -9.29 -4.26
CA ILE A 75 -1.95 -9.98 -5.15
C ILE A 75 -2.98 -10.77 -4.34
N LYS A 76 -2.52 -11.57 -3.36
CA LYS A 76 -3.42 -12.32 -2.46
C LYS A 76 -4.39 -11.39 -1.72
N LEU A 77 -3.88 -10.31 -1.13
CA LEU A 77 -4.71 -9.34 -0.38
C LEU A 77 -5.72 -8.62 -1.28
N ILE A 78 -5.39 -8.36 -2.55
CA ILE A 78 -6.30 -7.75 -3.52
C ILE A 78 -7.37 -8.75 -3.98
N GLU A 79 -6.99 -10.01 -4.24
CA GLU A 79 -7.97 -11.06 -4.58
C GLU A 79 -8.97 -11.30 -3.44
N GLU A 80 -8.51 -11.19 -2.18
CA GLU A 80 -9.31 -11.29 -0.96
C GLU A 80 -10.06 -10.00 -0.58
N ASP A 81 -10.03 -8.95 -1.41
CA ASP A 81 -10.63 -7.62 -1.16
C ASP A 81 -10.17 -6.93 0.15
N LYS A 82 -9.02 -7.34 0.71
CA LYS A 82 -8.39 -6.70 1.88
C LYS A 82 -7.59 -5.45 1.51
N ILE A 83 -7.17 -5.35 0.25
CA ILE A 83 -6.51 -4.18 -0.34
C ILE A 83 -7.20 -3.86 -1.65
N ILE A 84 -7.36 -2.57 -1.93
CA ILE A 84 -7.89 -2.05 -3.18
C ILE A 84 -6.79 -1.32 -3.93
N GLU A 85 -6.64 -1.63 -5.21
CA GLU A 85 -5.86 -0.84 -6.14
C GLU A 85 -6.69 0.36 -6.61
N MET A 86 -6.24 1.59 -6.31
CA MET A 86 -6.91 2.83 -6.67
C MET A 86 -6.73 3.18 -8.16
N PRO A 87 -7.50 4.14 -8.71
CA PRO A 87 -7.43 4.48 -10.13
C PRO A 87 -6.04 4.92 -10.62
N ASP A 88 -5.16 5.38 -9.73
CA ASP A 88 -3.77 5.79 -10.02
C ASP A 88 -2.70 4.77 -9.64
N GLY A 89 -3.12 3.57 -9.21
CA GLY A 89 -2.22 2.47 -8.87
C GLY A 89 -1.65 2.55 -7.46
N THR A 90 -2.13 3.48 -6.62
CA THR A 90 -1.93 3.39 -5.17
C THR A 90 -2.77 2.25 -4.57
N LEU A 91 -2.38 1.82 -3.38
CA LEU A 91 -2.94 0.68 -2.66
C LEU A 91 -3.55 1.20 -1.36
N GLY A 92 -4.84 0.97 -1.16
CA GLY A 92 -5.57 1.40 0.03
C GLY A 92 -6.33 0.27 0.69
N LEU A 93 -6.72 0.46 1.94
CA LEU A 93 -7.70 -0.41 2.60
C LEU A 93 -9.12 -0.10 2.11
N PRO A 94 -10.06 -1.05 2.19
CA PRO A 94 -11.48 -0.79 1.99
C PRO A 94 -11.97 0.44 2.76
N GLY A 95 -12.65 1.34 2.06
CA GLY A 95 -13.14 2.61 2.58
C GLY A 95 -12.19 3.79 2.36
N MET A 96 -10.91 3.56 2.06
CA MET A 96 -9.99 4.66 1.75
C MET A 96 -10.30 5.33 0.41
N GLU A 97 -10.98 4.63 -0.51
CA GLU A 97 -11.44 5.19 -1.78
C GLU A 97 -12.44 6.34 -1.61
N ARG A 98 -13.14 6.44 -0.47
CA ARG A 98 -14.19 7.44 -0.26
C ARG A 98 -13.67 8.87 -0.25
N ASN A 99 -12.52 9.06 0.40
CA ASN A 99 -11.91 10.38 0.61
C ASN A 99 -10.62 10.55 -0.19
N TYR A 100 -10.41 9.71 -1.20
CA TYR A 100 -9.17 9.69 -1.98
C TYR A 100 -9.29 10.44 -3.30
N ILE A 101 -8.36 11.36 -3.53
CA ILE A 101 -8.19 12.08 -4.79
C ILE A 101 -7.07 11.39 -5.59
N PRO A 102 -7.39 10.71 -6.71
CA PRO A 102 -6.37 10.05 -7.53
C PRO A 102 -5.42 11.06 -8.16
N LYS A 103 -4.15 10.68 -8.30
CA LYS A 103 -3.16 11.52 -8.95
C LYS A 103 -3.40 11.65 -10.45
N SER A 104 -3.43 12.89 -10.96
CA SER A 104 -3.74 13.20 -12.35
C SER A 104 -2.55 13.03 -13.32
N ASP A 105 -1.32 13.02 -12.80
CA ASP A 105 -0.09 12.84 -13.55
C ASP A 105 0.16 11.38 -13.99
N VAL A 106 -0.55 10.42 -13.38
CA VAL A 106 -0.44 9.00 -13.71
C VAL A 106 -1.13 8.69 -15.04
N LYS A 107 -0.33 8.59 -16.11
CA LYS A 107 -0.83 8.31 -17.46
C LYS A 107 -1.39 6.90 -17.62
N ARG A 108 -0.70 5.89 -17.08
CA ARG A 108 -1.03 4.47 -17.24
C ARG A 108 -0.81 3.72 -15.94
N VAL A 109 -1.81 2.95 -15.55
CA VAL A 109 -1.74 2.01 -14.42
C VAL A 109 -1.66 0.59 -14.95
N ARG A 110 -0.81 -0.23 -14.31
CA ARG A 110 -0.72 -1.68 -14.55
C ARG A 110 -1.12 -2.37 -13.24
N PRO A 111 -2.41 -2.68 -13.06
CA PRO A 111 -2.86 -3.28 -11.82
C PRO A 111 -2.24 -4.66 -11.60
N LEU A 112 -1.98 -5.00 -10.35
CA LEU A 112 -1.53 -6.32 -9.92
C LEU A 112 -2.60 -7.38 -10.19
N VAL A 113 -3.88 -7.02 -10.02
CA VAL A 113 -5.03 -7.88 -10.31
C VAL A 113 -5.96 -7.18 -11.31
N PRO A 114 -5.71 -7.32 -12.64
CA PRO A 114 -6.48 -6.61 -13.67
C PRO A 114 -7.97 -6.91 -13.69
N ARG A 115 -8.39 -8.08 -13.22
CA ARG A 115 -9.80 -8.46 -13.11
C ARG A 115 -10.51 -7.61 -12.06
N LYS A 116 -10.07 -7.66 -10.80
CA LYS A 116 -10.58 -6.83 -9.68
C LYS A 116 -10.54 -5.34 -10.00
N PHE A 117 -9.44 -4.86 -10.60
CA PHE A 117 -9.33 -3.47 -11.00
C PHE A 117 -10.40 -3.05 -12.02
N ARG A 118 -10.67 -3.89 -13.03
CA ARG A 118 -11.72 -3.62 -14.04
C ARG A 118 -13.11 -3.73 -13.45
N GLU A 119 -13.36 -4.70 -12.59
CA GLU A 119 -14.65 -4.86 -11.89
C GLU A 119 -14.98 -3.60 -11.08
N ARG A 120 -14.00 -3.03 -10.40
CA ARG A 120 -14.21 -1.86 -9.53
C ARG A 120 -14.27 -0.52 -10.29
N TRP A 121 -13.36 -0.29 -11.24
CA TRP A 121 -13.23 1.03 -11.88
C TRP A 121 -13.68 1.07 -13.34
N GLY A 122 -13.83 -0.09 -13.99
CA GLY A 122 -14.16 -0.20 -15.40
C GLY A 122 -13.27 0.67 -16.29
N THR A 123 -13.91 1.33 -17.26
CA THR A 123 -13.27 2.32 -18.15
C THR A 123 -13.13 3.70 -17.49
N ALA A 124 -13.76 3.92 -16.33
CA ALA A 124 -13.79 5.20 -15.64
C ALA A 124 -12.49 5.52 -14.88
N ALA A 125 -11.62 4.54 -14.63
CA ALA A 125 -10.33 4.76 -13.94
C ALA A 125 -9.52 5.94 -14.52
N SER A 126 -9.44 6.03 -15.86
CA SER A 126 -8.74 7.14 -16.54
C SER A 126 -9.42 8.49 -16.31
N ARG A 127 -10.76 8.49 -16.27
CA ARG A 127 -11.56 9.68 -15.99
C ARG A 127 -11.39 10.15 -14.54
N TYR A 128 -11.38 9.23 -13.57
CA TYR A 128 -11.18 9.55 -12.16
C TYR A 128 -9.83 10.22 -11.90
N ARG A 129 -8.75 9.75 -12.55
CA ARG A 129 -7.46 10.43 -12.50
C ARG A 129 -7.49 11.84 -13.07
N LYS A 130 -8.16 12.05 -14.20
CA LYS A 130 -8.26 13.37 -14.85
C LYS A 130 -9.09 14.36 -14.04
N LEU A 131 -10.19 13.90 -13.44
CA LEU A 131 -11.10 14.75 -12.69
C LEU A 131 -10.69 14.94 -11.23
N GLY A 132 -9.82 14.08 -10.70
CA GLY A 132 -9.47 14.10 -9.27
C GLY A 132 -10.65 13.70 -8.36
N ILE A 133 -11.68 13.07 -8.91
CA ILE A 133 -12.90 12.69 -8.19
C ILE A 133 -13.25 11.26 -8.58
N ILE A 134 -13.56 10.43 -7.59
CA ILE A 134 -14.11 9.09 -7.78
C ILE A 134 -15.64 9.21 -7.65
N LYS A 135 -16.38 9.11 -8.77
CA LYS A 135 -17.85 9.14 -8.74
C LYS A 135 -18.42 7.84 -8.17
N GLY A 136 -19.51 7.94 -7.41
CA GLY A 136 -20.25 6.81 -6.83
C GLY A 136 -19.88 6.46 -5.38
N VAL A 137 -18.99 7.22 -4.75
CA VAL A 137 -18.62 7.04 -3.34
C VAL A 137 -18.98 8.24 -2.48
N THR A 138 -18.98 9.44 -3.07
CA THR A 138 -19.46 10.68 -2.42
C THR A 138 -20.99 10.77 -2.38
N GLU A 139 -21.70 10.04 -3.23
CA GLU A 139 -23.18 10.12 -3.32
C GLU A 139 -23.89 9.35 -2.18
N GLU A 140 -23.21 8.44 -1.47
CA GLU A 140 -23.78 7.77 -0.28
C GLU A 140 -23.69 8.62 1.00
N THR A 141 -22.93 9.72 0.99
CA THR A 141 -22.71 10.55 2.21
C THR A 141 -23.71 11.72 2.32
N GLU A 142 -24.59 11.90 1.34
CA GLU A 142 -25.63 12.95 1.36
C GLU A 142 -27.01 12.42 1.77
N GLU A 143 -27.15 11.13 2.06
CA GLU A 143 -28.38 10.48 2.54
C GLU A 143 -28.20 9.87 3.95
N GLU A 144 -27.78 10.66 4.94
CA GLU A 144 -28.01 10.37 6.38
C GLU A 144 -28.36 11.65 7.15
#